data_AF-A0A3B8Q631-F1
#
_entry.id   AF-A0A3B8Q631-F1
#
_cell.length_a   1.000
_cell.length_b   1.000
_cell.length_c   1.000
_cell.angle_alpha   90.00
_cell.angle_beta   90.00
_cell.angle_gamma   90.00
#
_symmetry.space_group_name_H-M   'P 1'
#
loop_
_entity.id
_entity.type
_entity.pdbx_description
1 polymer ?
#
loop_
_entity_poly.entity_id
_entity_poly.type
_entity_poly.pdbx_seq_one_letter_code
_entity_poly.pdbx_strand_id
1 'polypeptide(L)'
;MHPVAKQSAPKLKKGKYSDGHPLDDLHYLECKLILNGDRFTSVNSFYEFAKLVKQAAAVADVDFSRKGFKDLRPAIREVLFLDTADFRLYNNAFILRRRQDYVDGFAVGDPEIVFKFRHPDLQKAAEMDVRPKIAGDYQIKFKAEALPLKDKIGGYRILFSHNAQFPLSAIHDDDPMAMSTLVRMLPALETLKLNPEDKIELVNQTAVEEVLLDIGMLDFGKGVQAKSNVAVWRTRGNQKQLVGEFAFQAKMERRSELHAVAKLRCEQFFIAIQHVAEQWLALGTTKTGAVYRLKGNPPTAHE
;
A
#
# COMPACT_ATOMS: atom_id res chain seq x y z
N MET A 1 5.22 26.27 -16.17
CA MET A 1 5.55 25.36 -15.04
C MET A 1 5.84 26.22 -13.82
N HIS A 2 4.93 26.26 -12.84
CA HIS A 2 5.24 26.89 -11.57
C HIS A 2 6.22 26.00 -10.80
N PRO A 3 7.25 26.57 -10.15
CA PRO A 3 8.18 25.77 -9.36
C PRO A 3 7.41 25.17 -8.19
N VAL A 4 7.27 23.84 -8.17
CA VAL A 4 6.84 23.11 -6.98
C VAL A 4 7.82 23.49 -5.88
N ALA A 5 7.32 24.15 -4.83
CA ALA A 5 8.15 24.60 -3.72
C ALA A 5 8.98 23.41 -3.22
N LYS A 6 10.31 23.61 -3.06
CA LYS A 6 11.22 22.63 -2.44
C LYS A 6 10.80 22.41 -1.00
N GLN A 7 9.79 21.58 -0.75
CA GLN A 7 9.50 21.09 0.59
C GLN A 7 10.68 20.20 0.99
N SER A 8 11.48 20.67 1.94
CA SER A 8 12.40 19.81 2.65
C SER A 8 11.58 18.72 3.32
N ALA A 9 11.73 17.51 2.80
CA ALA A 9 11.56 16.25 3.50
C ALA A 9 11.46 16.41 5.04
N PRO A 10 10.31 16.16 5.69
CA PRO A 10 10.21 16.24 7.15
C PRO A 10 11.21 15.27 7.78
N LYS A 11 11.99 15.73 8.77
CA LYS A 11 12.98 14.91 9.47
C LYS A 11 12.32 14.24 10.67
N LEU A 12 12.55 12.93 10.83
CA LEU A 12 12.13 12.20 12.01
C LEU A 12 12.94 12.69 13.22
N LYS A 13 12.25 13.01 14.33
CA LYS A 13 12.92 13.34 15.59
C LYS A 13 13.39 12.04 16.23
N LYS A 14 14.56 12.09 16.89
CA LYS A 14 15.06 10.94 17.64
C LYS A 14 14.06 10.59 18.74
N GLY A 15 13.77 9.30 18.87
CA GLY A 15 12.89 8.74 19.88
C GLY A 15 13.19 7.26 20.06
N LYS A 16 12.51 6.66 21.04
CA LYS A 16 12.57 5.23 21.32
C LYS A 16 11.18 4.74 21.66
N TYR A 17 10.91 3.47 21.35
CA TYR A 17 9.76 2.77 21.88
C TYR A 17 9.91 2.52 23.39
N SER A 18 8.85 2.01 24.03
CA SER A 18 8.81 1.78 25.47
C SER A 18 9.86 0.79 25.98
N ASP A 19 10.31 -0.12 25.13
CA ASP A 19 11.39 -1.09 25.40
C ASP A 19 12.80 -0.53 25.11
N GLY A 20 12.92 0.75 24.72
CA GLY A 20 14.18 1.41 24.43
C GLY A 20 14.72 1.18 23.02
N HIS A 21 14.03 0.41 22.18
CA HIS A 21 14.39 0.25 20.76
C HIS A 21 14.23 1.60 20.04
N PRO A 22 15.13 2.00 19.12
CA PRO A 22 14.96 3.22 18.34
C PRO A 22 13.69 3.17 17.48
N LEU A 23 13.12 4.34 17.16
CA LEU A 23 12.04 4.40 16.17
C LEU A 23 12.51 3.89 14.82
N ASP A 24 11.64 3.19 14.10
CA ASP A 24 11.90 2.73 12.74
C ASP A 24 12.12 3.90 11.76
N ASP A 25 13.00 3.71 10.77
CA ASP A 25 13.34 4.71 9.75
C ASP A 25 12.72 4.37 8.38
N LEU A 26 12.61 5.37 7.52
CA LEU A 26 12.06 5.23 6.17
C LEU A 26 13.08 4.62 5.22
N HIS A 27 12.79 3.40 4.76
CA HIS A 27 13.62 2.68 3.79
C HIS A 27 13.01 2.60 2.38
N TYR A 28 11.79 3.10 2.21
CA TYR A 28 11.06 2.94 0.96
C TYR A 28 10.28 4.19 0.60
N LEU A 29 10.44 4.63 -0.65
CA LEU A 29 9.50 5.54 -1.31
C LEU A 29 8.67 4.71 -2.29
N GLU A 30 7.39 4.55 -2.00
CA GLU A 30 6.43 3.82 -2.82
C GLU A 30 5.49 4.82 -3.50
N CYS A 31 5.52 4.89 -4.82
CA CYS A 31 4.67 5.79 -5.59
C CYS A 31 3.50 4.98 -6.15
N LYS A 32 2.26 5.48 -5.98
CA LYS A 32 1.05 4.77 -6.42
C LYS A 32 0.09 5.70 -7.12
N LEU A 33 -0.51 5.22 -8.20
CA LEU A 33 -1.68 5.83 -8.83
C LEU A 33 -2.87 4.90 -8.62
N ILE A 34 -4.00 5.48 -8.25
CA ILE A 34 -5.27 4.76 -8.20
C ILE A 34 -5.93 4.86 -9.57
N LEU A 35 -6.29 3.72 -10.12
CA LEU A 35 -6.82 3.56 -11.46
C LEU A 35 -8.27 3.07 -11.42
N ASN A 36 -9.02 3.40 -12.45
CA ASN A 36 -10.36 2.86 -12.66
C ASN A 36 -10.27 1.35 -12.91
N GLY A 37 -10.81 0.56 -11.99
CA GLY A 37 -10.81 -0.91 -12.07
C GLY A 37 -11.53 -1.46 -13.30
N ASP A 38 -12.57 -0.77 -13.78
CA ASP A 38 -13.39 -1.23 -14.92
C ASP A 38 -12.60 -1.27 -16.24
N ARG A 39 -11.44 -0.60 -16.30
CA ARG A 39 -10.54 -0.68 -17.46
C ARG A 39 -9.77 -2.01 -17.53
N PHE A 40 -9.70 -2.76 -16.43
CA PHE A 40 -8.90 -3.97 -16.32
C PHE A 40 -9.75 -5.23 -16.37
N THR A 41 -10.30 -5.52 -17.55
CA THR A 41 -11.11 -6.73 -17.80
C THR A 41 -10.32 -7.87 -18.43
N SER A 42 -9.08 -7.62 -18.86
CA SER A 42 -8.20 -8.65 -19.44
C SER A 42 -6.73 -8.33 -19.18
N VAL A 43 -5.85 -9.32 -19.40
CA VAL A 43 -4.39 -9.12 -19.33
C VAL A 43 -3.88 -8.04 -20.31
N ASN A 44 -4.59 -7.83 -21.43
CA ASN A 44 -4.21 -6.81 -22.41
C ASN A 44 -4.27 -5.40 -21.83
N SER A 45 -5.20 -5.11 -20.92
CA SER A 45 -5.31 -3.81 -20.23
C SER A 45 -4.02 -3.46 -19.46
N PHE A 46 -3.33 -4.46 -18.89
CA PHE A 46 -2.04 -4.26 -18.22
C PHE A 46 -0.95 -3.86 -19.21
N TYR A 47 -0.95 -4.44 -20.41
CA TYR A 47 0.00 -4.10 -21.48
C TYR A 47 -0.28 -2.76 -22.11
N GLU A 48 -1.55 -2.37 -22.22
CA GLU A 48 -1.94 -1.01 -22.63
C GLU A 48 -1.45 0.01 -21.61
N PHE A 49 -1.66 -0.24 -20.31
CA PHE A 49 -1.14 0.62 -19.27
C PHE A 49 0.40 0.69 -19.29
N ALA A 50 1.09 -0.42 -19.57
CA ALA A 50 2.55 -0.42 -19.74
C ALA A 50 3.03 0.47 -20.89
N LYS A 51 2.23 0.67 -21.95
CA LYS A 51 2.54 1.65 -23.02
C LYS A 51 2.45 3.08 -22.50
N LEU A 52 1.47 3.39 -21.65
CA LEU A 52 1.35 4.71 -21.00
C LEU A 52 2.52 4.98 -20.06
N VAL A 53 2.94 3.97 -19.30
CA VAL A 53 4.15 4.03 -18.46
C VAL A 53 5.38 4.34 -19.31
N LYS A 54 5.56 3.67 -20.45
CA LYS A 54 6.66 3.96 -21.38
C LYS A 54 6.63 5.40 -21.89
N GLN A 55 5.45 5.90 -22.26
CA GLN A 55 5.28 7.27 -22.73
C GLN A 55 5.62 8.30 -21.64
N ALA A 56 5.14 8.10 -20.42
CA ALA A 56 5.47 8.98 -19.30
C ALA A 56 6.96 8.94 -18.94
N ALA A 57 7.59 7.77 -19.04
CA ALA A 57 9.03 7.61 -18.81
C ALA A 57 9.86 8.43 -19.82
N ALA A 58 9.47 8.42 -21.11
CA ALA A 58 10.11 9.24 -22.13
C ALA A 58 9.98 10.75 -21.87
N VAL A 59 8.83 11.21 -21.36
CA VAL A 59 8.62 12.63 -20.99
C VAL A 59 9.53 13.05 -19.83
N ALA A 60 9.84 12.13 -18.92
CA ALA A 60 10.59 12.40 -17.69
C ALA A 60 12.08 12.03 -17.76
N ASP A 61 12.60 11.66 -18.93
CA ASP A 61 13.98 11.19 -19.11
C ASP A 61 14.33 10.02 -18.16
N VAL A 62 13.41 9.05 -18.12
CA VAL A 62 13.50 7.79 -17.35
C VAL A 62 13.47 6.63 -18.33
N ASP A 63 14.39 5.68 -18.17
CA ASP A 63 14.36 4.47 -19.00
C ASP A 63 13.27 3.52 -18.49
N PHE A 64 12.53 2.92 -19.43
CA PHE A 64 11.55 1.89 -19.14
C PHE A 64 11.81 0.64 -19.98
N SER A 65 12.00 -0.49 -19.30
CA SER A 65 12.26 -1.78 -19.92
C SER A 65 11.21 -2.81 -19.54
N ARG A 66 10.74 -3.55 -20.55
CA ARG A 66 9.90 -4.75 -20.35
C ARG A 66 10.70 -6.05 -20.48
N LYS A 67 12.03 -5.99 -20.59
CA LYS A 67 12.88 -7.19 -20.69
C LYS A 67 12.74 -8.00 -19.39
N GLY A 68 12.38 -9.28 -19.51
CA GLY A 68 12.09 -10.15 -18.36
C GLY A 68 10.66 -10.07 -17.80
N PHE A 69 9.79 -9.23 -18.40
CA PHE A 69 8.40 -9.04 -17.94
C PHE A 69 7.34 -9.43 -18.98
N LYS A 70 7.75 -9.81 -20.20
CA LYS A 70 6.81 -10.07 -21.31
C LYS A 70 6.03 -11.37 -21.15
N ASP A 71 6.66 -12.38 -20.55
CA ASP A 71 6.10 -13.74 -20.44
C ASP A 71 5.52 -14.02 -19.04
N LEU A 72 5.48 -13.01 -18.17
CA LEU A 72 4.90 -13.13 -16.84
C LEU A 72 3.39 -13.26 -16.93
N ARG A 73 2.84 -14.13 -16.08
CA ARG A 73 1.40 -14.25 -15.87
C ARG A 73 0.99 -13.43 -14.65
N PRO A 74 -0.26 -12.92 -14.61
CA PRO A 74 -0.75 -12.25 -13.41
C PRO A 74 -0.71 -13.20 -12.21
N ALA A 75 -0.15 -12.73 -11.11
CA ALA A 75 -0.22 -13.39 -9.81
C ALA A 75 -1.58 -13.13 -9.18
N ILE A 76 -2.10 -14.13 -8.47
CA ILE A 76 -3.38 -14.07 -7.77
C ILE A 76 -3.16 -14.13 -6.26
N ARG A 77 -3.85 -13.27 -5.54
CA ARG A 77 -3.84 -13.22 -4.09
C ARG A 77 -5.23 -12.93 -3.53
N GLU A 78 -5.65 -13.64 -2.51
CA GLU A 78 -6.78 -13.24 -1.69
C GLU A 78 -6.36 -12.18 -0.68
N VAL A 79 -7.21 -11.19 -0.47
CA VAL A 79 -7.08 -10.20 0.59
C VAL A 79 -8.39 -10.12 1.35
N LEU A 80 -8.34 -10.42 2.65
CA LEU A 80 -9.47 -10.26 3.57
C LEU A 80 -9.17 -9.11 4.51
N PHE A 81 -10.05 -8.11 4.54
CA PHE A 81 -9.95 -7.01 5.50
C PHE A 81 -10.75 -7.34 6.75
N LEU A 82 -10.17 -7.04 7.92
CA LEU A 82 -10.79 -7.30 9.21
C LEU A 82 -10.92 -6.00 9.98
N ASP A 83 -12.10 -5.72 10.53
CA ASP A 83 -12.38 -4.52 11.30
C ASP A 83 -13.57 -4.76 12.24
N THR A 84 -13.86 -3.81 13.13
CA THR A 84 -15.12 -3.82 13.88
C THR A 84 -16.30 -3.49 12.93
N ALA A 85 -17.52 -3.83 13.34
CA ALA A 85 -18.73 -3.58 12.56
C ALA A 85 -18.94 -2.09 12.19
N ASP A 86 -18.41 -1.17 13.00
CA ASP A 86 -18.43 0.28 12.84
C ASP A 86 -17.09 0.86 12.34
N PHE A 87 -16.19 0.00 11.84
CA PHE A 87 -14.90 0.35 11.21
C PHE A 87 -13.94 1.16 12.10
N ARG A 88 -13.86 0.86 13.40
CA ARG A 88 -13.04 1.63 14.34
C ARG A 88 -11.56 1.56 14.02
N LEU A 89 -11.03 0.46 13.48
CA LEU A 89 -9.61 0.40 13.11
C LEU A 89 -9.37 1.38 11.97
N TYR A 90 -10.11 1.25 10.87
CA TYR A 90 -9.91 2.09 9.68
C TYR A 90 -10.17 3.58 9.93
N ASN A 91 -11.21 3.92 10.70
CA ASN A 91 -11.50 5.30 11.09
C ASN A 91 -10.37 5.92 11.95
N ASN A 92 -9.53 5.10 12.58
CA ASN A 92 -8.39 5.52 13.39
C ASN A 92 -7.04 5.13 12.78
N ALA A 93 -6.96 5.08 11.44
CA ALA A 93 -5.72 4.87 10.68
C ALA A 93 -5.09 3.48 10.73
N PHE A 94 -5.79 2.51 11.31
CA PHE A 94 -5.36 1.12 11.36
C PHE A 94 -6.00 0.31 10.24
N ILE A 95 -5.22 -0.58 9.62
CA ILE A 95 -5.70 -1.51 8.60
C ILE A 95 -5.19 -2.88 8.99
N LEU A 96 -6.11 -3.82 9.22
CA LEU A 96 -5.80 -5.21 9.45
C LEU A 96 -6.30 -6.04 8.27
N ARG A 97 -5.43 -6.91 7.74
CA ARG A 97 -5.80 -7.80 6.64
C ARG A 97 -5.04 -9.11 6.68
N ARG A 98 -5.70 -10.17 6.22
CA ARG A 98 -5.09 -11.46 5.88
C ARG A 98 -4.86 -11.53 4.37
N ARG A 99 -3.71 -12.08 3.96
CA ARG A 99 -3.37 -12.32 2.55
C ARG A 99 -3.06 -13.79 2.33
N GLN A 100 -3.55 -14.36 1.24
CA GLN A 100 -3.26 -15.74 0.83
C GLN A 100 -2.85 -15.75 -0.64
N ASP A 101 -1.65 -16.25 -0.95
CA ASP A 101 -1.17 -16.39 -2.32
C ASP A 101 -1.74 -17.64 -2.99
N TYR A 102 -1.93 -17.56 -4.31
CA TYR A 102 -2.39 -18.66 -5.14
C TYR A 102 -1.45 -18.93 -6.31
N VAL A 103 -1.18 -20.21 -6.56
CA VAL A 103 -0.45 -20.70 -7.73
C VAL A 103 -1.30 -21.77 -8.41
N ASP A 104 -1.53 -21.60 -9.71
CA ASP A 104 -2.34 -22.52 -10.53
C ASP A 104 -3.72 -22.85 -9.93
N GLY A 105 -4.31 -21.89 -9.21
CA GLY A 105 -5.62 -22.01 -8.56
C GLY A 105 -5.61 -22.58 -7.13
N PHE A 106 -4.46 -23.00 -6.62
CA PHE A 106 -4.31 -23.54 -5.26
C PHE A 106 -3.73 -22.52 -4.30
N ALA A 107 -4.26 -22.47 -3.08
CA ALA A 107 -3.67 -21.69 -1.99
C ALA A 107 -2.30 -22.27 -1.63
N VAL A 108 -1.28 -21.42 -1.51
CA VAL A 108 0.10 -21.83 -1.22
C VAL A 108 0.71 -21.04 -0.06
N GLY A 109 1.54 -21.72 0.72
CA GLY A 109 2.20 -21.11 1.88
C GLY A 109 1.25 -20.81 3.04
N ASP A 110 1.81 -20.24 4.09
CA ASP A 110 1.06 -19.77 5.25
C ASP A 110 0.41 -18.42 4.95
N PRO A 111 -0.91 -18.23 5.19
CA PRO A 111 -1.52 -16.92 5.11
C PRO A 111 -0.76 -15.88 5.92
N GLU A 112 -0.65 -14.67 5.38
CA GLU A 112 0.08 -13.59 6.04
C GLU A 112 -0.92 -12.60 6.67
N ILE A 113 -0.70 -12.25 7.93
CA ILE A 113 -1.34 -11.11 8.58
C ILE A 113 -0.52 -9.86 8.32
N VAL A 114 -1.19 -8.80 7.88
CA VAL A 114 -0.60 -7.48 7.72
C VAL A 114 -1.40 -6.49 8.55
N PHE A 115 -0.73 -5.95 9.56
CA PHE A 115 -1.23 -4.86 10.37
C PHE A 115 -0.51 -3.57 9.97
N LYS A 116 -1.26 -2.51 9.65
CA LYS A 116 -0.72 -1.25 9.17
C LYS A 116 -1.33 -0.10 9.98
N PHE A 117 -0.49 0.83 10.40
CA PHE A 117 -0.88 2.19 10.79
C PHE A 117 -0.46 3.16 9.68
N ARG A 118 -1.36 4.06 9.24
CA ARG A 118 -1.06 5.01 8.15
C ARG A 118 -1.47 6.44 8.48
N HIS A 119 -0.50 7.35 8.51
CA HIS A 119 -0.74 8.74 8.92
C HIS A 119 0.03 9.75 8.04
N PRO A 120 -0.50 10.97 7.79
CA PRO A 120 0.19 12.00 7.01
C PRO A 120 1.37 12.65 7.76
N ASP A 121 1.36 12.62 9.09
CA ASP A 121 2.47 13.05 9.93
C ASP A 121 3.47 11.90 10.13
N LEU A 122 4.73 12.16 9.75
CA LEU A 122 5.86 11.22 9.84
C LEU A 122 6.14 10.79 11.29
N GLN A 123 6.15 11.74 12.22
CA GLN A 123 6.52 11.49 13.60
C GLN A 123 5.48 10.59 14.26
N LYS A 124 4.19 10.92 14.11
CA LYS A 124 3.09 10.10 14.63
C LYS A 124 3.11 8.69 14.05
N ALA A 125 3.42 8.54 12.76
CA ALA A 125 3.50 7.22 12.13
C ALA A 125 4.66 6.37 12.69
N ALA A 126 5.81 6.99 12.96
CA ALA A 126 6.98 6.32 13.51
C ALA A 126 6.84 5.98 15.00
N GLU A 127 6.23 6.87 15.79
CA GLU A 127 6.00 6.69 17.23
C GLU A 127 4.95 5.61 17.53
N MET A 128 4.06 5.32 16.57
CA MET A 128 3.13 4.20 16.70
C MET A 128 3.89 2.89 16.58
N ASP A 129 4.07 2.20 17.71
CA ASP A 129 4.71 0.88 17.76
C ASP A 129 3.74 -0.20 17.27
N VAL A 130 3.93 -0.64 16.03
CA VAL A 130 3.10 -1.68 15.40
C VAL A 130 3.61 -3.10 15.64
N ARG A 131 4.69 -3.28 16.42
CA ARG A 131 5.31 -4.58 16.64
C ARG A 131 4.36 -5.53 17.36
N PRO A 132 4.13 -6.73 16.81
CA PRO A 132 3.24 -7.70 17.43
C PRO A 132 3.92 -8.40 18.61
N LYS A 133 3.12 -8.80 19.61
CA LYS A 133 3.49 -9.72 20.68
C LYS A 133 3.02 -11.13 20.31
N ILE A 134 3.77 -11.79 19.43
CA ILE A 134 3.47 -13.13 18.90
C ILE A 134 4.64 -14.08 19.15
N ALA A 135 4.38 -15.38 18.98
CA ALA A 135 5.45 -16.37 18.87
C ALA A 135 6.07 -16.33 17.47
N GLY A 136 7.40 -16.37 17.39
CA GLY A 136 8.13 -16.39 16.11
C GLY A 136 8.40 -15.00 15.51
N ASP A 137 8.85 -15.02 14.26
CA ASP A 137 9.36 -13.84 13.58
C ASP A 137 8.26 -12.98 12.94
N TYR A 138 8.52 -11.68 12.87
CA TYR A 138 7.73 -10.72 12.13
C TYR A 138 8.63 -9.76 11.35
N GLN A 139 8.06 -9.07 10.36
CA GLN A 139 8.75 -8.04 9.59
C GLN A 139 8.11 -6.69 9.82
N ILE A 140 8.94 -5.69 10.16
CA ILE A 140 8.54 -4.29 10.18
C ILE A 140 8.91 -3.61 8.86
N LYS A 141 7.96 -2.84 8.31
CA LYS A 141 8.17 -2.04 7.10
C LYS A 141 7.61 -0.65 7.32
N PHE A 142 8.50 0.34 7.40
CA PHE A 142 8.13 1.75 7.43
C PHE A 142 8.38 2.41 6.08
N LYS A 143 7.31 2.92 5.46
CA LYS A 143 7.33 3.44 4.09
C LYS A 143 6.75 4.85 3.98
N ALA A 144 7.30 5.63 3.06
CA ALA A 144 6.66 6.83 2.53
C ALA A 144 5.90 6.45 1.26
N GLU A 145 4.60 6.71 1.23
CA GLU A 145 3.71 6.44 0.10
C GLU A 145 3.35 7.76 -0.59
N ALA A 146 3.83 7.96 -1.81
CA ALA A 146 3.44 9.10 -2.65
C ALA A 146 2.17 8.76 -3.45
N LEU A 147 1.15 9.61 -3.30
CA LEU A 147 -0.15 9.50 -3.94
C LEU A 147 -0.45 10.79 -4.70
N PRO A 148 -1.30 10.78 -5.75
CA PRO A 148 -1.84 12.00 -6.32
C PRO A 148 -2.52 12.87 -5.26
N LEU A 149 -2.68 14.15 -5.58
CA LEU A 149 -3.58 15.02 -4.82
C LEU A 149 -5.00 14.43 -4.84
N LYS A 150 -5.80 14.72 -3.80
CA LYS A 150 -7.10 14.05 -3.62
C LYS A 150 -8.06 14.31 -4.77
N ASP A 151 -8.07 15.52 -5.29
CA ASP A 151 -9.08 16.08 -6.19
C ASP A 151 -8.52 16.50 -7.57
N LYS A 152 -7.20 16.41 -7.79
CA LYS A 152 -6.58 16.81 -9.05
C LYS A 152 -5.28 16.07 -9.36
N ILE A 153 -4.92 16.08 -10.65
CA ILE A 153 -3.62 15.62 -11.15
C ILE A 153 -2.57 16.74 -11.08
N GLY A 154 -1.33 16.41 -11.41
CA GLY A 154 -0.23 17.36 -11.54
C GLY A 154 0.54 17.62 -10.24
N GLY A 155 0.39 16.75 -9.24
CA GLY A 155 1.05 16.89 -7.95
C GLY A 155 0.93 15.63 -7.10
N TYR A 156 1.45 15.68 -5.88
CA TYR A 156 1.40 14.55 -4.97
C TYR A 156 1.32 14.98 -3.50
N ARG A 157 0.87 14.04 -2.68
CA ARG A 157 0.89 14.08 -1.22
C ARG A 157 1.60 12.83 -0.72
N ILE A 158 2.12 12.91 0.50
CA ILE A 158 2.80 11.79 1.14
C ILE A 158 1.95 11.30 2.32
N LEU A 159 1.80 9.99 2.42
CA LEU A 159 1.35 9.30 3.63
C LEU A 159 2.48 8.40 4.13
N PHE A 160 2.58 8.18 5.43
CA PHE A 160 3.56 7.27 6.01
C PHE A 160 2.84 6.02 6.50
N SER A 161 3.32 4.83 6.12
CA SER A 161 2.74 3.56 6.55
C SER A 161 3.74 2.74 7.35
N HIS A 162 3.38 2.47 8.61
CA HIS A 162 4.13 1.61 9.51
C HIS A 162 3.44 0.25 9.58
N ASN A 163 4.12 -0.80 9.12
CA ASN A 163 3.53 -2.11 8.90
C ASN A 163 4.23 -3.16 9.74
N ALA A 164 3.47 -4.05 10.37
CA ALA A 164 3.92 -5.35 10.82
C ALA A 164 3.34 -6.45 9.92
N GLN A 165 4.16 -7.44 9.61
CA GLN A 165 3.81 -8.59 8.79
C GLN A 165 4.27 -9.87 9.47
N PHE A 166 3.38 -10.84 9.61
CA PHE A 166 3.69 -12.11 10.27
C PHE A 166 2.77 -13.23 9.76
N PRO A 167 3.21 -14.50 9.82
CA PRO A 167 2.40 -15.65 9.41
C PRO A 167 1.16 -15.84 10.32
N LEU A 168 0.06 -16.35 9.76
CA LEU A 168 -1.13 -16.69 10.53
C LEU A 168 -0.84 -17.80 11.54
N SER A 169 0.06 -18.73 11.23
CA SER A 169 0.47 -19.78 12.18
C SER A 169 1.12 -19.27 13.47
N ALA A 170 1.57 -18.00 13.52
CA ALA A 170 2.08 -17.36 14.74
C ALA A 170 0.97 -16.99 15.75
N ILE A 171 -0.30 -17.10 15.34
CA ILE A 171 -1.46 -16.86 16.21
C ILE A 171 -1.94 -18.22 16.76
N HIS A 172 -1.78 -18.42 18.07
CA HIS A 172 -2.14 -19.67 18.76
C HIS A 172 -3.39 -19.56 19.64
N ASP A 173 -4.03 -18.41 19.63
CA ASP A 173 -5.19 -18.14 20.46
C ASP A 173 -6.46 -18.83 19.95
N ASP A 174 -7.30 -19.28 20.90
CA ASP A 174 -8.55 -20.01 20.60
C ASP A 174 -9.60 -19.14 19.87
N ASP A 175 -9.65 -17.83 20.17
CA ASP A 175 -10.48 -16.85 19.45
C ASP A 175 -9.62 -15.71 18.90
N PRO A 176 -9.07 -15.86 17.67
CA PRO A 176 -8.24 -14.83 17.03
C PRO A 176 -9.05 -13.61 16.56
N MET A 177 -10.39 -13.66 16.60
CA MET A 177 -11.27 -12.56 16.20
C MET A 177 -11.76 -11.73 17.39
N ALA A 178 -11.54 -12.20 18.63
CA ALA A 178 -11.83 -11.43 19.83
C ALA A 178 -10.94 -10.19 19.93
N MET A 179 -11.52 -9.05 20.31
CA MET A 179 -10.76 -7.81 20.47
C MET A 179 -9.71 -7.91 21.57
N SER A 180 -10.01 -8.60 22.67
CA SER A 180 -9.06 -8.88 23.74
C SER A 180 -7.79 -9.60 23.24
N THR A 181 -7.94 -10.60 22.37
CA THR A 181 -6.84 -11.29 21.71
C THR A 181 -6.03 -10.34 20.84
N LEU A 182 -6.71 -9.54 19.99
CA LEU A 182 -6.05 -8.60 19.09
C LEU A 182 -5.26 -7.53 19.84
N VAL A 183 -5.81 -6.94 20.90
CA VAL A 183 -5.13 -5.90 21.69
C VAL A 183 -3.88 -6.47 22.37
N ARG A 184 -3.97 -7.70 22.90
CA ARG A 184 -2.81 -8.39 23.48
C ARG A 184 -1.72 -8.64 22.43
N MET A 185 -2.11 -9.10 21.24
CA MET A 185 -1.22 -9.40 20.12
C MET A 185 -0.66 -8.13 19.45
N LEU A 186 -1.44 -7.06 19.35
CA LEU A 186 -1.13 -5.81 18.65
C LEU A 186 -1.37 -4.64 19.61
N PRO A 187 -0.43 -4.36 20.53
CA PRO A 187 -0.61 -3.35 21.59
C PRO A 187 -0.90 -1.94 21.08
N ALA A 188 -0.56 -1.62 19.83
CA ALA A 188 -0.94 -0.37 19.17
C ALA A 188 -2.45 -0.06 19.29
N LEU A 189 -3.29 -1.10 19.31
CA LEU A 189 -4.75 -0.99 19.40
C LEU A 189 -5.25 -0.53 20.77
N GLU A 190 -4.42 -0.57 21.82
CA GLU A 190 -4.76 -0.04 23.16
C GLU A 190 -5.15 1.45 23.08
N THR A 191 -4.57 2.20 22.13
CA THR A 191 -4.86 3.61 21.89
C THR A 191 -6.32 3.91 21.54
N LEU A 192 -7.04 2.91 21.01
CA LEU A 192 -8.43 3.03 20.59
C LEU A 192 -9.44 2.83 21.72
N LYS A 193 -9.00 2.33 22.89
CA LYS A 193 -9.86 2.02 24.05
C LYS A 193 -11.11 1.22 23.62
N LEU A 194 -10.88 0.15 22.86
CA LEU A 194 -11.94 -0.75 22.37
C LEU A 194 -12.52 -1.55 23.53
N ASN A 195 -13.77 -2.00 23.41
CA ASN A 195 -14.35 -2.87 24.42
C ASN A 195 -13.72 -4.28 24.25
N PRO A 196 -13.19 -4.91 25.31
CA PRO A 196 -12.59 -6.24 25.22
C PRO A 196 -13.55 -7.33 24.67
N GLU A 197 -14.86 -7.12 24.84
CA GLU A 197 -15.92 -8.00 24.33
C GLU A 197 -16.26 -7.77 22.85
N ASP A 198 -15.73 -6.71 22.23
CA ASP A 198 -15.88 -6.48 20.79
C ASP A 198 -15.22 -7.61 20.00
N LYS A 199 -15.63 -7.77 18.75
CA LYS A 199 -14.98 -8.67 17.79
C LYS A 199 -14.69 -7.94 16.49
N ILE A 200 -13.68 -8.41 15.78
CA ILE A 200 -13.48 -8.06 14.37
C ILE A 200 -14.23 -9.05 13.50
N GLU A 201 -14.63 -8.59 12.33
CA GLU A 201 -15.27 -9.39 11.30
C GLU A 201 -14.75 -9.01 9.92
N LEU A 202 -15.11 -9.82 8.92
CA LEU A 202 -14.77 -9.55 7.54
C LEU A 202 -15.50 -8.28 7.08
N VAL A 203 -14.72 -7.26 6.70
CA VAL A 203 -15.26 -5.99 6.20
C VAL A 203 -16.19 -6.24 5.03
N ASN A 204 -17.43 -5.75 5.14
CA ASN A 204 -18.48 -5.90 4.14
C ASN A 204 -18.76 -7.37 3.75
N GLN A 205 -18.38 -8.35 4.58
CA GLN A 205 -18.49 -9.79 4.30
C GLN A 205 -17.94 -10.17 2.91
N THR A 206 -16.87 -9.49 2.48
CA THR A 206 -16.37 -9.55 1.10
C THR A 206 -14.90 -9.96 1.07
N ALA A 207 -14.61 -11.07 0.39
CA ALA A 207 -13.25 -11.42 -0.01
C ALA A 207 -12.86 -10.65 -1.28
N VAL A 208 -11.65 -10.08 -1.26
CA VAL A 208 -11.06 -9.39 -2.43
C VAL A 208 -10.03 -10.31 -3.06
N GLU A 209 -10.02 -10.36 -4.38
CA GLU A 209 -8.96 -10.98 -5.18
C GLU A 209 -8.11 -9.87 -5.82
N GLU A 210 -6.81 -9.91 -5.56
CA GLU A 210 -5.81 -9.10 -6.22
C GLU A 210 -5.24 -9.86 -7.41
N VAL A 211 -5.36 -9.28 -8.59
CA VAL A 211 -4.72 -9.70 -9.83
C VAL A 211 -3.57 -8.73 -10.10
N LEU A 212 -2.32 -9.17 -9.92
CA LEU A 212 -1.14 -8.32 -10.02
C LEU A 212 -0.23 -8.78 -11.15
N LEU A 213 0.23 -7.84 -11.98
CA LEU A 213 1.25 -8.10 -12.98
C LEU A 213 2.39 -7.08 -12.87
N ASP A 214 3.60 -7.60 -12.75
CA ASP A 214 4.81 -6.80 -12.92
C ASP A 214 4.96 -6.44 -14.41
N ILE A 215 4.96 -5.15 -14.73
CA ILE A 215 4.85 -4.68 -16.13
C ILE A 215 6.18 -4.18 -16.71
N GLY A 216 7.16 -3.85 -15.86
CA GLY A 216 8.49 -3.47 -16.30
C GLY A 216 9.41 -2.96 -15.19
N MET A 217 10.59 -2.51 -15.60
CA MET A 217 11.59 -1.85 -14.76
C MET A 217 11.74 -0.40 -15.20
N LEU A 218 11.69 0.53 -14.24
CA LEU A 218 12.03 1.94 -14.40
C LEU A 218 13.46 2.16 -13.92
N ASP A 219 14.25 2.91 -14.68
CA ASP A 219 15.59 3.35 -14.29
C ASP A 219 15.64 4.88 -14.25
N PHE A 220 15.77 5.42 -13.04
CA PHE A 220 15.85 6.86 -12.80
C PHE A 220 17.29 7.40 -12.92
N GLY A 221 18.25 6.53 -13.23
CA GLY A 221 19.68 6.80 -13.27
C GLY A 221 20.34 6.70 -11.89
N LYS A 222 21.68 6.77 -11.88
CA LYS A 222 22.50 6.76 -10.65
C LYS A 222 22.25 5.52 -9.77
N GLY A 223 21.96 4.39 -10.40
CA GLY A 223 21.70 3.12 -9.71
C GLY A 223 20.32 3.01 -9.07
N VAL A 224 19.43 3.99 -9.30
CA VAL A 224 18.07 3.97 -8.75
C VAL A 224 17.13 3.34 -9.76
N GLN A 225 16.79 2.07 -9.53
CA GLN A 225 15.84 1.32 -10.33
C GLN A 225 14.62 0.92 -9.49
N ALA A 226 13.46 0.86 -10.12
CA ALA A 226 12.23 0.42 -9.49
C ALA A 226 11.44 -0.49 -10.41
N LYS A 227 11.13 -1.69 -9.91
CA LYS A 227 10.14 -2.54 -10.55
C LYS A 227 8.78 -1.84 -10.47
N SER A 228 8.04 -1.82 -11.57
CA SER A 228 6.69 -1.30 -11.63
C SER A 228 5.67 -2.40 -11.93
N ASN A 229 4.52 -2.30 -11.28
CA ASN A 229 3.43 -3.26 -11.41
C ASN A 229 2.09 -2.55 -11.54
N VAL A 230 1.11 -3.29 -12.03
CA VAL A 230 -0.29 -2.95 -11.94
C VAL A 230 -1.00 -4.04 -11.16
N ALA A 231 -1.84 -3.65 -10.21
CA ALA A 231 -2.62 -4.55 -9.38
C ALA A 231 -4.10 -4.14 -9.43
N VAL A 232 -4.98 -5.11 -9.67
CA VAL A 232 -6.41 -4.90 -9.79
C VAL A 232 -7.12 -5.67 -8.70
N TRP A 233 -7.95 -5.00 -7.94
CA TRP A 233 -8.81 -5.63 -6.95
C TRP A 233 -10.19 -5.83 -7.54
N ARG A 234 -10.68 -7.07 -7.40
CA ARG A 234 -12.05 -7.46 -7.71
C ARG A 234 -12.64 -8.25 -6.57
N THR A 235 -13.96 -8.27 -6.45
CA THR A 235 -14.61 -9.19 -5.51
C THR A 235 -14.37 -10.63 -5.92
N ARG A 236 -14.06 -11.52 -4.97
CA ARG A 236 -13.74 -12.91 -5.33
C ARG A 236 -14.94 -13.69 -5.87
N GLY A 237 -16.12 -13.49 -5.28
CA GLY A 237 -17.31 -14.29 -5.58
C GLY A 237 -17.93 -14.03 -6.97
N ASN A 238 -18.01 -12.76 -7.38
CA ASN A 238 -18.62 -12.36 -8.66
C ASN A 238 -17.68 -11.57 -9.58
N GLN A 239 -16.39 -11.50 -9.24
CA GLN A 239 -15.33 -10.87 -10.07
C GLN A 239 -15.61 -9.43 -10.48
N LYS A 240 -16.43 -8.70 -9.72
CA LYS A 240 -16.71 -7.28 -9.96
C LYS A 240 -15.43 -6.48 -9.74
N GLN A 241 -15.01 -5.74 -10.75
CA GLN A 241 -13.86 -4.85 -10.64
C GLN A 241 -14.13 -3.76 -9.60
N LEU A 242 -13.16 -3.52 -8.72
CA LEU A 242 -13.25 -2.52 -7.67
C LEU A 242 -12.35 -1.34 -7.98
N VAL A 243 -11.05 -1.62 -8.18
CA VAL A 243 -10.03 -0.57 -8.29
C VAL A 243 -8.75 -1.15 -8.88
N GLY A 244 -8.13 -0.40 -9.79
CA GLY A 244 -6.77 -0.68 -10.24
C GLY A 244 -5.76 0.17 -9.49
N GLU A 245 -4.50 -0.22 -9.49
CA GLU A 245 -3.38 0.57 -8.98
C GLU A 245 -2.16 0.31 -9.80
N PHE A 246 -1.48 1.38 -10.20
CA PHE A 246 -0.12 1.32 -10.69
C PHE A 246 0.81 1.68 -9.53
N ALA A 247 1.86 0.89 -9.32
CA ALA A 247 2.83 1.16 -8.28
C ALA A 247 4.26 0.93 -8.77
N PHE A 248 5.19 1.71 -8.22
CA PHE A 248 6.62 1.41 -8.26
C PHE A 248 7.24 1.83 -6.93
N GLN A 249 8.33 1.16 -6.55
CA GLN A 249 8.99 1.42 -5.27
C GLN A 249 10.48 1.61 -5.47
N ALA A 250 10.99 2.77 -5.07
CA ALA A 250 12.41 3.01 -4.91
C ALA A 250 12.82 2.59 -3.49
N LYS A 251 13.70 1.59 -3.40
CA LYS A 251 14.33 1.23 -2.12
C LYS A 251 15.46 2.20 -1.82
N MET A 252 15.58 2.60 -0.56
CA MET A 252 16.62 3.47 -0.07
C MET A 252 17.14 2.91 1.24
N GLU A 253 18.45 2.80 1.44
CA GLU A 253 18.95 2.43 2.77
C GLU A 253 18.83 3.62 3.71
N ARG A 254 19.16 4.82 3.23
CA ARG A 254 18.93 6.09 3.95
C ARG A 254 18.37 7.18 3.05
N ARG A 255 17.56 8.07 3.63
CA ARG A 255 16.93 9.19 2.90
C ARG A 255 17.93 10.10 2.15
N SER A 256 19.12 10.25 2.71
CA SER A 256 20.21 11.08 2.18
C SER A 256 20.91 10.51 0.95
N GLU A 257 20.69 9.24 0.61
CA GLU A 257 21.43 8.54 -0.45
C GLU A 257 20.79 8.67 -1.82
N LEU A 258 19.53 9.13 -1.91
CA LEU A 258 18.92 9.41 -3.21
C LEU A 258 19.63 10.59 -3.88
N HIS A 259 20.37 10.29 -4.95
CA HIS A 259 20.97 11.30 -5.79
C HIS A 259 19.90 12.29 -6.27
N ALA A 260 20.15 13.59 -6.16
CA ALA A 260 19.17 14.64 -6.42
C ALA A 260 18.52 14.52 -7.81
N VAL A 261 19.31 14.13 -8.83
CA VAL A 261 18.81 13.88 -10.20
C VAL A 261 17.81 12.73 -10.26
N ALA A 262 18.08 11.59 -9.62
CA ALA A 262 17.17 10.45 -9.62
C ALA A 262 15.86 10.78 -8.89
N LYS A 263 15.96 11.55 -7.79
CA LYS A 263 14.78 12.07 -7.08
C LYS A 263 13.93 12.98 -7.97
N LEU A 264 14.57 13.91 -8.69
CA LEU A 264 13.88 14.82 -9.61
C LEU A 264 13.18 14.04 -10.74
N ARG A 265 13.86 13.07 -11.35
CA ARG A 265 13.28 12.21 -12.39
C ARG A 265 12.12 11.37 -11.86
N CYS A 266 12.23 10.84 -10.65
CA CYS A 266 11.12 10.12 -9.98
C CYS A 266 9.89 11.02 -9.80
N GLU A 267 10.08 12.26 -9.35
CA GLU A 267 9.02 13.24 -9.19
C GLU A 267 8.40 13.64 -10.55
N GLN A 268 9.23 13.96 -11.53
CA GLN A 268 8.80 14.31 -12.89
C GLN A 268 8.04 13.16 -13.55
N PHE A 269 8.54 11.92 -13.42
CA PHE A 269 7.86 10.73 -13.91
C PHE A 269 6.51 10.56 -13.24
N PHE A 270 6.44 10.65 -11.90
CA PHE A 270 5.20 10.48 -11.16
C PHE A 270 4.13 11.50 -11.56
N ILE A 271 4.53 12.74 -11.83
CA ILE A 271 3.61 13.78 -12.34
C ILE A 271 3.24 13.51 -13.80
N ALA A 272 4.21 13.14 -14.66
CA ALA A 272 3.98 12.87 -16.07
C ALA A 272 2.99 11.72 -16.29
N ILE A 273 3.10 10.63 -15.53
CA ILE A 273 2.19 9.50 -15.66
C ILE A 273 0.75 9.86 -15.27
N GLN A 274 0.53 10.83 -14.36
CA GLN A 274 -0.82 11.29 -14.05
C GLN A 274 -1.49 11.96 -15.26
N HIS A 275 -0.73 12.74 -16.04
CA HIS A 275 -1.24 13.39 -17.25
C HIS A 275 -1.42 12.40 -18.40
N VAL A 276 -0.42 11.54 -18.64
CA VAL A 276 -0.48 10.54 -19.72
C VAL A 276 -1.61 9.52 -19.49
N ALA A 277 -1.85 9.15 -18.24
CA ALA A 277 -2.87 8.19 -17.85
C ALA A 277 -4.14 8.84 -17.27
N GLU A 278 -4.41 10.13 -17.55
CA GLU A 278 -5.53 10.87 -16.94
C GLU A 278 -6.85 10.12 -17.04
N GLN A 279 -7.19 9.59 -18.21
CA GLN A 279 -8.42 8.84 -18.45
C GLN A 279 -8.51 7.52 -17.68
N TRP A 280 -7.39 7.03 -17.14
CA TRP A 280 -7.30 5.80 -16.36
C TRP A 280 -7.37 6.06 -14.86
N LEU A 281 -7.21 7.30 -14.40
CA LEU A 281 -7.16 7.60 -12.97
C LEU A 281 -8.54 7.51 -12.31
N ALA A 282 -8.55 7.07 -11.06
CA ALA A 282 -9.67 7.19 -10.15
C ALA A 282 -9.23 8.03 -8.94
N LEU A 283 -9.54 9.33 -8.98
CA LEU A 283 -9.21 10.28 -7.92
C LEU A 283 -10.17 10.14 -6.73
N GLY A 284 -9.80 10.73 -5.59
CA GLY A 284 -10.65 10.77 -4.38
C GLY A 284 -10.78 9.45 -3.61
N THR A 285 -10.05 8.39 -4.00
CA THR A 285 -10.12 7.10 -3.32
C THR A 285 -8.75 6.45 -3.15
N THR A 286 -8.68 5.41 -2.32
CA THR A 286 -7.55 4.48 -2.18
C THR A 286 -8.05 3.06 -2.41
N LYS A 287 -7.15 2.08 -2.61
CA LYS A 287 -7.57 0.69 -2.75
C LYS A 287 -8.38 0.20 -1.55
N THR A 288 -7.88 0.46 -0.35
CA THR A 288 -8.56 0.11 0.90
C THR A 288 -9.88 0.85 1.03
N GLY A 289 -9.91 2.15 0.74
CA GLY A 289 -11.14 2.94 0.74
C GLY A 289 -12.21 2.41 -0.22
N ALA A 290 -11.83 1.83 -1.36
CA ALA A 290 -12.76 1.19 -2.28
C ALA A 290 -13.45 -0.04 -1.67
N VAL A 291 -12.74 -0.83 -0.85
CA VAL A 291 -13.28 -2.03 -0.18
C VAL A 291 -14.21 -1.64 0.98
N TYR A 292 -13.80 -0.69 1.80
CA TYR A 292 -14.59 -0.26 2.96
C TYR A 292 -15.89 0.44 2.54
N ARG A 293 -15.93 1.09 1.37
CA ARG A 293 -17.12 1.77 0.85
C ARG A 293 -18.12 0.86 0.11
N LEU A 294 -17.89 -0.46 0.02
CA LEU A 294 -18.70 -1.35 -0.83
C LEU A 294 -20.18 -1.49 -0.44
N LYS A 295 -20.52 -1.48 0.85
CA LYS A 295 -21.89 -1.82 1.32
C LYS A 295 -22.58 -0.75 2.20
N GLY A 296 -22.12 0.51 2.14
CA GLY A 296 -22.79 1.63 2.82
C GLY A 296 -22.27 1.92 4.24
N ASN A 297 -22.37 3.20 4.63
CA ASN A 297 -21.56 3.93 5.62
C ASN A 297 -20.08 4.08 5.22
N PRO A 298 -19.75 5.09 4.40
CA PRO A 298 -18.36 5.39 4.11
C PRO A 298 -17.64 5.77 5.43
N PRO A 299 -16.47 5.17 5.70
CA PRO A 299 -15.66 5.55 6.86
C PRO A 299 -15.22 7.02 6.75
N THR A 300 -14.95 7.65 7.90
CA THR A 300 -14.49 9.05 8.01
C THR A 300 -12.97 9.20 7.88
N ALA A 301 -12.28 8.14 7.45
CA ALA A 301 -10.82 8.08 7.40
C ALA A 301 -10.19 9.28 6.67
N HIS A 302 -9.07 9.76 7.21
CA HIS A 302 -8.29 10.93 6.79
C HIS A 302 -7.61 10.80 5.42
N GLU A 303 -7.69 9.63 4.77
CA GLU A 303 -7.02 9.31 3.50
C GLU A 303 -7.45 10.16 2.32
#